data_AF-A0A821AYH4-F1
#
_entry.id   AF-A0A821AYH4-F1
#
_cell.length_a   1.000
_cell.length_b   1.000
_cell.length_c   1.000
_cell.angle_alpha   90.00
_cell.angle_beta   90.00
_cell.angle_gamma   90.00
#
_symmetry.space_group_name_H-M   'P 1'
#
loop_
_entity.id
_entity.type
_entity.pdbx_description
1 polymer ?
#
loop_
_entity_poly.entity_id
_entity_poly.type
_entity_poly.pdbx_seq_one_letter_code
_entity_poly.pdbx_strand_id
1 'polypeptide(L)'
;MSSRQIPPSTTSTPLISSNDNNTNRETSEKQLNEHDRMRMKEFGQIFNRHSSINRALLEELFRKEPSEYTQTVYRYASRIYHCLKEEQINPILKALANTKDEQVQIKKSTLDVPKIDYASDQQKRRTLKLAFSVLRYQKIVEELLEETQFFSNYPDLKDELSLVSTVLYDYLSRKFQPRDDPADLDDKEDLSNNDQFVSTIENAILQERTRLAAALARNRIKSQALSLEDLLPENLREVQQHSAELPVYAWVNLIKTEYVMKTKLNSTFYLIVT
;
A
#
# COMPACT_ATOMS: atom_id res chain seq x y z
N MET A 1 75.29 12.06 37.80
CA MET A 1 75.32 10.71 37.19
C MET A 1 74.38 10.71 36.01
N SER A 2 74.89 10.28 34.86
CA SER A 2 74.22 9.94 33.58
C SER A 2 73.41 10.99 32.82
N SER A 3 74.11 11.63 31.88
CA SER A 3 73.61 11.96 30.53
C SER A 3 73.47 10.69 29.67
N ARG A 4 72.48 10.66 28.76
CA ARG A 4 72.44 9.97 27.45
C ARG A 4 71.16 10.43 26.74
N GLN A 5 71.17 11.41 25.85
CA GLN A 5 71.58 11.36 24.43
C GLN A 5 71.10 10.09 23.70
N ILE A 6 70.10 10.26 22.84
CA ILE A 6 69.72 9.34 21.77
C ILE A 6 70.16 10.01 20.45
N PRO A 7 70.98 9.35 19.60
CA PRO A 7 71.44 9.93 18.35
C PRO A 7 70.46 9.68 17.18
N PRO A 8 70.51 10.50 16.11
CA PRO A 8 69.79 10.24 14.86
C PRO A 8 70.69 9.44 13.90
N SER A 9 70.11 8.50 13.16
CA SER A 9 70.76 7.91 11.99
C SER A 9 69.76 7.69 10.86
N THR A 10 70.10 8.37 9.77
CA THR A 10 69.60 8.36 8.39
C THR A 10 69.31 6.96 7.83
N THR A 11 68.46 6.87 6.79
CA THR A 11 68.78 6.24 5.48
C THR A 11 67.55 6.24 4.56
N SER A 12 67.63 7.12 3.56
CA SER A 12 67.13 7.05 2.17
C SER A 12 65.98 6.11 1.76
N THR A 13 64.98 6.74 1.14
CA THR A 13 64.07 6.22 0.11
C THR A 13 64.84 5.68 -1.11
N PRO A 14 64.30 4.65 -1.79
CA PRO A 14 64.33 4.61 -3.25
C PRO A 14 62.92 4.56 -3.85
N LEU A 15 62.71 5.37 -4.89
CA LEU A 15 61.64 5.21 -5.87
C LEU A 15 61.86 3.93 -6.70
N ILE A 16 60.86 3.05 -6.80
CA ILE A 16 60.67 2.03 -7.85
C ILE A 16 59.15 1.89 -8.07
N SER A 17 58.60 2.59 -9.05
CA SER A 17 58.20 2.13 -10.39
C SER A 17 56.87 1.39 -10.43
N SER A 18 55.93 1.98 -11.17
CA SER A 18 54.73 1.37 -11.73
C SER A 18 55.04 0.04 -12.41
N ASN A 19 54.37 -1.05 -12.01
CA ASN A 19 53.50 -1.84 -12.89
C ASN A 19 53.01 -3.11 -12.19
N ASP A 20 51.81 -3.50 -12.62
CA ASP A 20 51.24 -4.85 -12.58
C ASP A 20 50.87 -5.44 -11.23
N ASN A 21 49.66 -5.11 -10.77
CA ASN A 21 48.82 -6.03 -10.00
C ASN A 21 47.34 -5.74 -10.26
N ASN A 22 46.92 -5.86 -11.53
CA ASN A 22 45.53 -5.73 -11.94
C ASN A 22 44.85 -7.08 -12.23
N THR A 23 45.38 -8.19 -11.72
CA THR A 23 44.89 -9.55 -12.05
C THR A 23 44.25 -10.29 -10.87
N ASN A 24 44.19 -9.67 -9.68
CA ASN A 24 43.65 -10.31 -8.47
C ASN A 24 42.31 -9.75 -7.97
N ARG A 25 41.69 -8.80 -8.70
CA ARG A 25 40.33 -8.31 -8.37
C ARG A 25 39.20 -9.00 -9.14
N GLU A 26 39.49 -9.60 -10.30
CA GLU A 26 38.45 -10.21 -11.15
C GLU A 26 38.08 -11.66 -10.78
N THR A 27 38.79 -12.29 -9.85
CA THR A 27 38.53 -13.66 -9.40
C THR A 27 37.70 -13.76 -8.11
N SER A 28 37.39 -12.62 -7.47
CA SER A 28 36.64 -12.60 -6.20
C SER A 28 35.12 -12.46 -6.37
N GLU A 29 34.62 -12.06 -7.54
CA GLU A 29 33.18 -11.87 -7.79
C GLU A 29 32.55 -13.01 -8.63
N LYS A 30 33.37 -13.87 -9.26
CA LYS A 30 32.90 -14.99 -10.10
C LYS A 30 32.77 -16.32 -9.38
N GLN A 31 33.06 -16.38 -8.08
CA GLN A 31 32.79 -17.54 -7.24
C GLN A 31 31.75 -17.17 -6.19
N LEU A 32 30.52 -16.92 -6.63
CA LEU A 32 29.40 -17.33 -5.79
C LEU A 32 29.50 -18.85 -5.72
N ASN A 33 30.14 -19.31 -4.65
CA ASN A 33 30.77 -20.61 -4.53
C ASN A 33 29.76 -21.68 -4.95
N GLU A 34 30.12 -22.59 -5.86
CA GLU A 34 29.26 -23.71 -6.29
C GLU A 34 28.67 -24.44 -5.06
N HIS A 35 29.43 -24.44 -3.97
CA HIS A 35 29.04 -24.88 -2.64
C HIS A 35 27.85 -24.10 -2.01
N ASP A 36 27.80 -22.78 -2.09
CA ASP A 36 26.68 -21.97 -1.59
C ASP A 36 25.45 -22.13 -2.48
N ARG A 37 25.64 -22.28 -3.79
CA ARG A 37 24.58 -22.58 -4.74
C ARG A 37 24.01 -23.99 -4.53
N MET A 38 24.87 -24.96 -4.20
CA MET A 38 24.47 -26.31 -3.79
C MET A 38 23.78 -26.30 -2.42
N ARG A 39 24.28 -25.54 -1.44
CA ARG A 39 23.59 -25.34 -0.16
C ARG A 39 22.22 -24.71 -0.34
N MET A 40 22.06 -23.69 -1.20
CA MET A 40 20.75 -23.09 -1.48
C MET A 40 19.80 -24.08 -2.16
N LYS A 41 20.31 -24.92 -3.08
CA LYS A 41 19.53 -26.01 -3.69
C LYS A 41 19.15 -27.08 -2.67
N GLU A 42 20.05 -27.46 -1.77
CA GLU A 42 19.83 -28.45 -0.72
C GLU A 42 18.81 -27.92 0.31
N PHE A 43 18.94 -26.65 0.71
CA PHE A 43 17.98 -25.96 1.56
C PHE A 43 16.59 -25.91 0.90
N GLY A 44 16.53 -25.58 -0.39
CA GLY A 44 15.29 -25.65 -1.18
C GLY A 44 14.71 -27.06 -1.29
N GLN A 45 15.55 -28.09 -1.33
CA GLN A 45 15.11 -29.49 -1.30
C GLN A 45 14.59 -29.92 0.08
N ILE A 46 15.13 -29.39 1.18
CA ILE A 46 14.64 -29.64 2.55
C ILE A 46 13.19 -29.14 2.68
N PHE A 47 12.87 -27.95 2.15
CA PHE A 47 11.50 -27.44 2.12
C PHE A 47 10.55 -28.31 1.27
N ASN A 48 11.06 -28.90 0.19
CA ASN A 48 10.27 -29.77 -0.69
C ASN A 48 10.13 -31.22 -0.19
N ARG A 49 10.95 -31.67 0.76
CA ARG A 49 11.04 -33.08 1.17
C ARG A 49 10.11 -33.50 2.31
N HIS A 50 9.51 -32.57 3.04
CA HIS A 50 8.75 -32.94 4.24
C HIS A 50 7.25 -32.78 4.02
N SER A 51 6.52 -33.87 4.29
CA SER A 51 5.10 -34.02 4.69
C SER A 51 4.06 -33.07 4.07
N SER A 52 2.89 -33.61 3.71
CA SER A 52 1.69 -32.83 3.33
C SER A 52 1.39 -31.65 4.28
N ILE A 53 1.81 -31.76 5.55
CA ILE A 53 1.74 -30.71 6.58
C ILE A 53 2.60 -29.49 6.23
N ASN A 54 3.85 -29.64 5.79
CA ASN A 54 4.68 -28.50 5.45
C ASN A 54 4.26 -27.87 4.12
N ARG A 55 3.70 -28.66 3.20
CA ARG A 55 3.08 -28.11 2.00
C ARG A 55 1.85 -27.27 2.34
N ALA A 56 0.98 -27.75 3.23
CA ALA A 56 -0.18 -26.99 3.69
C ALA A 56 0.25 -25.71 4.44
N LEU A 57 1.29 -25.78 5.29
CA LEU A 57 1.85 -24.61 5.98
C LEU A 57 2.52 -23.64 5.00
N LEU A 58 3.22 -24.12 3.98
CA LEU A 58 3.79 -23.27 2.93
C LEU A 58 2.69 -22.61 2.10
N GLU A 59 1.66 -23.36 1.71
CA GLU A 59 0.48 -22.83 1.05
C GLU A 59 -0.21 -21.80 1.94
N GLU A 60 -0.24 -21.99 3.26
CA GLU A 60 -0.80 -21.04 4.23
C GLU A 60 0.05 -19.78 4.43
N LEU A 61 1.37 -19.93 4.58
CA LEU A 61 2.32 -18.83 4.77
C LEU A 61 2.48 -17.98 3.52
N PHE A 62 2.41 -18.60 2.35
CA PHE A 62 2.54 -17.96 1.04
C PHE A 62 1.21 -17.94 0.27
N ARG A 63 0.05 -17.92 0.97
CA ARG A 63 -1.24 -17.73 0.29
C ARG A 63 -1.15 -16.49 -0.59
N LYS A 64 -1.50 -16.67 -1.85
CA LYS A 64 -1.72 -15.55 -2.76
C LYS A 64 -3.01 -14.87 -2.31
N GLU A 65 -2.91 -13.63 -1.87
CA GLU A 65 -4.05 -12.77 -1.62
C GLU A 65 -4.50 -12.24 -2.99
N PRO A 66 -5.64 -12.72 -3.52
CA PRO A 66 -6.05 -12.33 -4.85
C PRO A 66 -6.36 -10.83 -4.89
N SER A 67 -5.98 -10.17 -5.97
CA SER A 67 -6.39 -8.77 -6.15
C SER A 67 -7.89 -8.73 -6.39
N GLU A 68 -8.60 -8.00 -5.53
CA GLU A 68 -10.06 -7.83 -5.64
C GLU A 68 -10.45 -6.83 -6.74
N TYR A 69 -9.46 -6.18 -7.38
CA TYR A 69 -9.67 -4.99 -8.21
C TYR A 69 -9.20 -5.19 -9.65
N THR A 70 -10.05 -4.79 -10.58
CA THR A 70 -9.76 -4.70 -12.01
C THR A 70 -9.07 -3.38 -12.34
N GLN A 71 -8.50 -3.25 -13.54
CA GLN A 71 -7.85 -2.01 -13.97
C GLN A 71 -8.85 -0.84 -14.07
N THR A 72 -10.06 -1.15 -14.53
CA THR A 72 -11.21 -0.24 -14.51
C THR A 72 -11.53 0.27 -13.10
N VAL A 73 -11.49 -0.61 -12.09
CA VAL A 73 -11.68 -0.20 -10.69
C VAL A 73 -10.57 0.74 -10.21
N TYR A 74 -9.31 0.50 -10.58
CA TYR A 74 -8.21 1.43 -10.25
C TYR A 74 -8.45 2.82 -10.83
N ARG A 75 -8.90 2.91 -12.09
CA ARG A 75 -9.19 4.20 -12.73
C ARG A 75 -10.34 4.94 -12.09
N TYR A 76 -11.42 4.24 -11.76
CA TYR A 76 -12.54 4.88 -11.08
C TYR A 76 -12.16 5.32 -9.67
N ALA A 77 -11.42 4.49 -8.94
CA ALA A 77 -10.99 4.79 -7.59
C ALA A 77 -10.00 5.96 -7.57
N SER A 78 -9.06 6.02 -8.52
CA SER A 78 -8.08 7.10 -8.60
C SER A 78 -8.73 8.45 -8.90
N ARG A 79 -9.76 8.49 -9.75
CA ARG A 79 -10.53 9.71 -10.03
C ARG A 79 -11.26 10.22 -8.79
N ILE A 80 -11.90 9.33 -8.04
CA ILE A 80 -12.57 9.70 -6.79
C ILE A 80 -11.54 10.18 -5.77
N TYR A 81 -10.45 9.44 -5.60
CA TYR A 81 -9.36 9.81 -4.70
C TYR A 81 -8.75 11.17 -5.03
N HIS A 82 -8.51 11.44 -6.31
CA HIS A 82 -7.99 12.73 -6.78
C HIS A 82 -8.89 13.89 -6.34
N CYS A 83 -10.21 13.80 -6.59
CA CYS A 83 -11.16 14.83 -6.17
C CYS A 83 -11.23 15.01 -4.65
N LEU A 84 -11.11 13.92 -3.88
CA LEU A 84 -11.17 13.98 -2.42
C LEU A 84 -9.87 14.50 -1.79
N LYS A 85 -8.72 14.21 -2.41
CA LYS A 85 -7.41 14.65 -1.94
C LYS A 85 -7.23 16.16 -2.02
N GLU A 86 -7.75 16.79 -3.07
CA GLU A 86 -7.62 18.25 -3.28
C GLU A 86 -8.32 19.10 -2.20
N GLU A 87 -9.34 18.56 -1.52
CA GLU A 87 -10.04 19.26 -0.42
C GLU A 87 -9.29 19.22 0.95
N GLN A 88 -8.07 18.68 1.01
CA GLN A 88 -7.08 18.77 2.11
C GLN A 88 -7.53 18.33 3.51
N ILE A 89 -8.74 17.79 3.71
CA ILE A 89 -9.09 17.15 4.98
C ILE A 89 -9.88 15.90 4.67
N ASN A 90 -9.31 14.74 5.02
CA ASN A 90 -10.05 13.50 5.12
C ASN A 90 -11.37 13.80 5.86
N PRO A 91 -12.54 13.66 5.21
CA PRO A 91 -13.81 14.16 5.75
C PRO A 91 -14.11 13.56 7.14
N ILE A 92 -13.58 12.36 7.41
CA ILE A 92 -13.63 11.71 8.72
C ILE A 92 -12.80 12.50 9.74
N LEU A 93 -11.56 12.85 9.43
CA LEU A 93 -10.71 13.69 10.30
C LEU A 93 -11.31 15.08 10.54
N LYS A 94 -11.94 15.69 9.51
CA LYS A 94 -12.65 16.98 9.65
C LYS A 94 -13.85 16.87 10.59
N ALA A 95 -14.64 15.81 10.42
CA ALA A 95 -15.81 15.55 11.26
C ALA A 95 -15.41 15.30 12.72
N LEU A 96 -14.30 14.62 12.96
CA LEU A 96 -13.77 14.36 14.32
C LEU A 96 -13.15 15.60 14.96
N ALA A 97 -12.44 16.44 14.18
CA ALA A 97 -11.79 17.65 14.67
C ALA A 97 -12.77 18.77 15.09
N ASN A 98 -13.98 18.78 14.52
CA ASN A 98 -14.99 19.83 14.76
C ASN A 98 -15.80 19.65 16.07
N THR A 99 -15.28 18.92 17.06
CA THR A 99 -15.95 18.71 18.36
C THR A 99 -15.76 19.85 19.37
N LYS A 100 -15.17 20.98 18.96
CA LYS A 100 -15.10 22.20 19.78
C LYS A 100 -15.91 23.34 19.14
N ASP A 101 -17.12 23.55 19.65
CA ASP A 101 -17.92 24.78 19.73
C ASP A 101 -17.67 25.94 18.73
N GLU A 102 -17.54 25.64 17.45
CA GLU A 102 -17.75 26.64 16.41
C GLU A 102 -18.76 26.11 15.41
N GLN A 103 -19.84 26.86 15.20
CA GLN A 103 -20.75 26.63 14.10
C GLN A 103 -20.00 26.87 12.79
N VAL A 104 -19.28 25.85 12.35
CA VAL A 104 -18.66 25.81 11.03
C VAL A 104 -19.81 25.83 10.03
N GLN A 105 -20.03 26.97 9.39
CA GLN A 105 -20.80 27.02 8.16
C GLN A 105 -20.08 26.10 7.17
N ILE A 106 -20.53 24.85 7.11
CA ILE A 106 -20.21 23.93 6.03
C ILE A 106 -20.85 24.56 4.80
N LYS A 107 -20.11 25.44 4.11
CA LYS A 107 -20.37 25.69 2.70
C LYS A 107 -20.39 24.30 2.08
N LYS A 108 -21.57 23.80 1.70
CA LYS A 108 -21.69 22.66 0.79
C LYS A 108 -21.06 23.12 -0.52
N SER A 109 -19.73 23.11 -0.61
CA SER A 109 -19.11 22.77 -1.88
C SER A 109 -19.64 21.38 -2.15
N THR A 110 -20.59 21.27 -3.07
CA THR A 110 -20.93 19.98 -3.63
C THR A 110 -19.63 19.52 -4.28
N LEU A 111 -18.87 18.68 -3.57
CA LEU A 111 -17.77 17.92 -4.13
C LEU A 111 -18.26 17.39 -5.46
N ASP A 112 -17.64 17.82 -6.57
CA ASP A 112 -18.00 17.34 -7.90
C ASP A 112 -17.41 15.93 -8.07
N VAL A 113 -17.97 14.99 -7.29
CA VAL A 113 -17.58 13.59 -7.34
C VAL A 113 -17.90 13.13 -8.76
N PRO A 114 -16.92 12.61 -9.50
CA PRO A 114 -17.12 12.24 -10.88
C PRO A 114 -18.28 11.27 -10.99
N LYS A 115 -19.27 11.63 -11.82
CA LYS A 115 -20.36 10.71 -12.16
C LYS A 115 -19.77 9.57 -12.98
N ILE A 116 -19.58 8.44 -12.32
CA ILE A 116 -19.07 7.21 -12.91
C ILE A 116 -20.27 6.30 -13.16
N ASP A 117 -20.37 5.80 -14.38
CA ASP A 117 -21.32 4.75 -14.73
C ASP A 117 -20.68 3.40 -14.40
N TYR A 118 -21.28 2.66 -13.47
CA TYR A 118 -20.75 1.39 -12.99
C TYR A 118 -21.49 0.24 -13.68
N ALA A 119 -20.75 -0.77 -14.12
CA ALA A 119 -21.34 -1.96 -14.72
C ALA A 119 -22.15 -2.80 -13.71
N SER A 120 -21.76 -2.76 -12.43
CA SER A 120 -22.38 -3.52 -11.35
C SER A 120 -22.28 -2.78 -10.01
N ASP A 121 -23.22 -3.04 -9.10
CA ASP A 121 -23.15 -2.60 -7.70
C ASP A 121 -21.89 -3.13 -7.00
N GLN A 122 -21.39 -4.31 -7.40
CA GLN A 122 -20.16 -4.88 -6.86
C GLN A 122 -18.94 -4.06 -7.29
N GLN A 123 -18.86 -3.67 -8.57
CA GLN A 123 -17.82 -2.78 -9.08
C GLN A 123 -17.84 -1.45 -8.33
N LYS A 124 -19.03 -0.86 -8.14
CA LYS A 124 -19.21 0.36 -7.36
C LYS A 124 -18.70 0.22 -5.92
N ARG A 125 -19.06 -0.86 -5.23
CA ARG A 125 -18.59 -1.12 -3.85
C ARG A 125 -17.07 -1.27 -3.80
N ARG A 126 -16.47 -2.02 -4.73
CA ARG A 126 -15.02 -2.21 -4.84
C ARG A 126 -14.30 -0.89 -5.10
N THR A 127 -14.78 -0.10 -6.05
CA THR A 127 -14.26 1.24 -6.35
C THR A 127 -14.28 2.15 -5.13
N LEU A 128 -15.43 2.25 -4.45
CA LEU A 128 -15.55 3.11 -3.27
C LEU A 128 -14.67 2.61 -2.12
N LYS A 129 -14.68 1.30 -1.84
CA LYS A 129 -13.81 0.66 -0.83
C LYS A 129 -12.35 1.04 -1.08
N LEU A 130 -11.89 0.90 -2.32
CA LEU A 130 -10.51 1.20 -2.68
C LEU A 130 -10.21 2.69 -2.54
N ALA A 131 -11.02 3.58 -3.12
CA ALA A 131 -10.80 5.02 -3.06
C ALA A 131 -10.72 5.55 -1.61
N PHE A 132 -11.65 5.14 -0.75
CA PHE A 132 -11.65 5.55 0.66
C PHE A 132 -10.49 4.93 1.45
N SER A 133 -10.08 3.71 1.10
CA SER A 133 -8.90 3.10 1.71
C SER A 133 -7.63 3.87 1.35
N VAL A 134 -7.44 4.23 0.06
CA VAL A 134 -6.30 5.03 -0.37
C VAL A 134 -6.28 6.38 0.35
N LEU A 135 -7.43 7.04 0.48
CA LEU A 135 -7.56 8.29 1.24
C LEU A 135 -7.20 8.13 2.72
N ARG A 136 -7.54 6.99 3.30
CA ARG A 136 -7.20 6.65 4.69
C ARG A 136 -5.68 6.48 4.89
N TYR A 137 -5.03 5.81 3.96
CA TYR A 137 -3.59 5.51 4.01
C TYR A 137 -2.73 6.51 3.22
N GLN A 138 -3.30 7.62 2.77
CA GLN A 138 -2.65 8.61 1.90
C GLN A 138 -1.26 8.99 2.39
N LYS A 139 -1.14 9.39 3.65
CA LYS A 139 0.13 9.84 4.23
C LYS A 139 1.22 8.77 4.16
N ILE A 140 0.87 7.51 4.46
CA ILE A 140 1.81 6.38 4.43
C ILE A 140 2.25 6.11 2.98
N VAL A 141 1.31 6.16 2.03
CA VAL A 141 1.59 5.94 0.61
C VAL A 141 2.51 7.05 0.06
N GLU A 142 2.26 8.31 0.41
CA GLU A 142 3.08 9.45 0.00
C GLU A 142 4.49 9.39 0.59
N GLU A 143 4.61 9.10 1.89
CA GLU A 143 5.91 8.92 2.57
C GLU A 143 6.74 7.81 1.90
N LEU A 144 6.10 6.70 1.50
CA LEU A 144 6.79 5.62 0.79
C LEU A 144 7.29 6.03 -0.59
N LEU A 145 6.47 6.75 -1.36
CA LEU A 145 6.85 7.25 -2.69
C LEU A 145 8.01 8.25 -2.60
N GLU A 146 8.01 9.10 -1.56
CA GLU A 146 9.09 10.05 -1.28
C GLU A 146 10.39 9.34 -0.86
N GLU A 147 10.32 8.42 0.10
CA GLU A 147 11.50 7.68 0.60
C GLU A 147 12.19 6.85 -0.47
N THR A 148 11.42 6.24 -1.35
CA THR A 148 11.95 5.42 -2.45
C THR A 148 12.37 6.26 -3.65
N GLN A 149 12.13 7.58 -3.62
CA GLN A 149 12.34 8.50 -4.74
C GLN A 149 11.68 7.96 -6.03
N PHE A 150 10.48 7.38 -5.90
CA PHE A 150 9.83 6.62 -6.96
C PHE A 150 9.72 7.42 -8.28
N PHE A 151 9.27 8.67 -8.19
CA PHE A 151 9.11 9.55 -9.36
C PHE A 151 10.43 10.04 -9.96
N SER A 152 11.57 9.85 -9.29
CA SER A 152 12.89 10.10 -9.90
C SER A 152 13.25 9.00 -10.91
N ASN A 153 12.82 7.76 -10.65
CA ASN A 153 13.02 6.64 -11.58
C ASN A 153 11.92 6.58 -12.65
N TYR A 154 10.72 7.07 -12.32
CA TYR A 154 9.55 7.07 -13.20
C TYR A 154 8.90 8.47 -13.30
N PRO A 155 9.54 9.44 -13.99
CA PRO A 155 9.06 10.81 -14.07
C PRO A 155 7.69 10.92 -14.78
N ASP A 156 7.44 10.06 -15.78
CA ASP A 156 6.20 10.06 -16.56
C ASP A 156 4.95 9.70 -15.73
N LEU A 157 5.15 9.04 -14.58
CA LEU A 157 4.07 8.64 -13.68
C LEU A 157 3.68 9.74 -12.69
N LYS A 158 4.44 10.84 -12.63
CA LYS A 158 4.25 11.92 -11.65
C LYS A 158 2.92 12.66 -11.84
N ASP A 159 2.50 12.83 -13.08
CA ASP A 159 1.24 13.52 -13.41
C ASP A 159 0.01 12.71 -12.97
N GLU A 160 0.17 11.41 -12.73
CA GLU A 160 -0.88 10.47 -12.37
C GLU A 160 -0.69 9.94 -10.93
N LEU A 161 -0.23 10.81 -10.03
CA LEU A 161 0.01 10.50 -8.62
C LEU A 161 -1.20 9.81 -7.95
N SER A 162 -2.42 10.23 -8.27
CA SER A 162 -3.65 9.66 -7.72
C SER A 162 -3.82 8.19 -8.10
N LEU A 163 -3.51 7.84 -9.36
CA LEU A 163 -3.57 6.46 -9.81
C LEU A 163 -2.42 5.63 -9.23
N VAL A 164 -1.20 6.17 -9.24
CA VAL A 164 -0.04 5.50 -8.63
C VAL A 164 -0.31 5.19 -7.15
N SER A 165 -0.86 6.14 -6.40
CA SER A 165 -1.23 5.94 -4.99
C SER A 165 -2.28 4.84 -4.83
N THR A 166 -3.25 4.79 -5.75
CA THR A 166 -4.35 3.81 -5.72
C THR A 166 -3.83 2.39 -5.95
N VAL A 167 -3.01 2.20 -6.99
CA VAL A 167 -2.42 0.88 -7.30
C VAL A 167 -1.42 0.49 -6.21
N LEU A 168 -0.59 1.42 -5.75
CA LEU A 168 0.40 1.15 -4.70
C LEU A 168 -0.27 0.70 -3.40
N TYR A 169 -1.37 1.34 -2.98
CA TYR A 169 -2.11 0.91 -1.81
C TYR A 169 -2.59 -0.55 -1.90
N ASP A 170 -3.16 -0.95 -3.03
CA ASP A 170 -3.59 -2.33 -3.24
C ASP A 170 -2.40 -3.30 -3.11
N TYR A 171 -1.28 -2.99 -3.76
CA TYR A 171 -0.06 -3.79 -3.66
C TYR A 171 0.51 -3.84 -2.23
N LEU A 172 0.43 -2.75 -1.46
CA LEU A 172 0.84 -2.73 -0.05
C LEU A 172 -0.01 -3.69 0.78
N SER A 173 -1.33 -3.69 0.57
CA SER A 173 -2.25 -4.55 1.30
C SER A 173 -2.00 -6.04 1.03
N ARG A 174 -1.61 -6.38 -0.20
CA ARG A 174 -1.34 -7.76 -0.66
C ARG A 174 0.15 -8.12 -0.67
N LYS A 175 0.98 -7.45 0.13
CA LYS A 175 2.43 -7.74 0.29
C LYS A 175 3.21 -7.77 -1.04
N PHE A 176 2.87 -6.88 -1.97
CA PHE A 176 3.44 -6.74 -3.32
C PHE A 176 3.29 -7.98 -4.22
N GLN A 177 2.27 -8.80 -3.98
CA GLN A 177 1.95 -9.91 -4.86
C GLN A 177 1.37 -9.38 -6.19
N PRO A 178 1.80 -9.90 -7.35
CA PRO A 178 1.19 -9.54 -8.63
C PRO A 178 -0.31 -9.88 -8.64
N ARG A 179 -1.10 -9.08 -9.35
CA ARG A 179 -2.51 -9.34 -9.60
C ARG A 179 -2.70 -10.71 -10.30
N ASP A 180 -3.80 -11.38 -10.02
CA ASP A 180 -4.24 -12.57 -10.76
C ASP A 180 -4.75 -12.19 -12.14
N ASP A 181 -4.78 -13.16 -13.06
CA ASP A 181 -5.28 -12.89 -14.39
C ASP A 181 -6.74 -12.41 -14.31
N PRO A 182 -7.17 -11.42 -15.13
CA PRO A 182 -8.52 -10.85 -15.08
C PRO A 182 -9.65 -11.88 -15.26
N ALA A 183 -9.33 -13.08 -15.75
CA ALA A 183 -10.25 -14.18 -15.95
C ALA A 183 -10.84 -14.73 -14.65
N ASP A 184 -10.17 -14.54 -13.51
CA ASP A 184 -10.59 -15.06 -12.20
C ASP A 184 -11.57 -14.13 -11.46
N LEU A 185 -11.88 -12.95 -12.02
CA LEU A 185 -12.86 -12.01 -11.48
C LEU A 185 -14.21 -12.16 -12.20
N ASP A 186 -15.30 -12.25 -11.44
CA ASP A 186 -16.67 -12.33 -11.97
C ASP A 186 -17.03 -11.15 -12.89
N ASP A 187 -16.41 -10.00 -12.65
CA ASP A 187 -16.47 -8.84 -13.52
C ASP A 187 -15.54 -9.09 -14.71
N LYS A 188 -16.08 -9.62 -15.82
CA LYS A 188 -15.31 -9.80 -17.06
C LYS A 188 -14.85 -8.44 -17.57
N GLU A 189 -13.64 -8.05 -17.18
CA GLU A 189 -12.94 -6.92 -17.77
C GLU A 189 -12.75 -7.26 -19.25
N ASP A 190 -13.29 -6.41 -20.14
CA ASP A 190 -13.06 -6.57 -21.58
C ASP A 190 -11.55 -6.52 -21.79
N LEU A 191 -10.94 -7.67 -22.06
CA LEU A 191 -9.49 -7.81 -22.26
C LEU A 191 -8.97 -6.92 -23.41
N SER A 192 -9.87 -6.43 -24.27
CA SER A 192 -9.59 -5.45 -25.33
C SER A 192 -9.29 -4.04 -24.80
N ASN A 193 -9.63 -3.73 -23.55
CA ASN A 193 -9.47 -2.43 -22.89
C ASN A 193 -8.42 -2.50 -21.79
N ASN A 194 -7.31 -3.21 -22.02
CA ASN A 194 -6.18 -3.22 -21.10
C ASN A 194 -5.57 -1.80 -21.07
N ASP A 195 -5.69 -1.13 -19.93
CA ASP A 195 -5.15 0.19 -19.73
C ASP A 195 -3.62 0.08 -19.61
N GLN A 196 -2.95 0.42 -20.71
CA GLN A 196 -1.50 0.38 -20.82
C GLN A 196 -0.80 1.16 -19.69
N PHE A 197 -1.44 2.21 -19.19
CA PHE A 197 -0.87 3.04 -18.14
C PHE A 197 -0.94 2.36 -16.77
N VAL A 198 -2.07 1.71 -16.45
CA VAL A 198 -2.20 0.90 -15.23
C VAL A 198 -1.17 -0.23 -15.24
N SER A 199 -1.02 -0.93 -16.37
CA SER A 199 -0.01 -1.98 -16.52
C SER A 199 1.42 -1.45 -16.36
N THR A 200 1.71 -0.24 -16.87
CA THR A 200 3.01 0.42 -16.68
C THR A 200 3.29 0.70 -15.20
N ILE A 201 2.29 1.19 -14.46
CA ILE A 201 2.39 1.43 -13.01
C ILE A 201 2.59 0.11 -12.25
N GLU A 202 1.80 -0.92 -12.54
CA GLU A 202 1.92 -2.26 -11.92
C GLU A 202 3.34 -2.80 -12.10
N ASN A 203 3.89 -2.69 -13.31
CA ASN A 203 5.26 -3.10 -13.60
C ASN A 203 6.28 -2.27 -12.83
N ALA A 204 6.16 -0.94 -12.80
CA ALA A 204 7.07 -0.07 -12.06
C ALA A 204 7.09 -0.40 -10.55
N ILE A 205 5.91 -0.61 -9.94
CA ILE A 205 5.78 -1.01 -8.53
C ILE A 205 6.42 -2.38 -8.30
N LEU A 206 6.23 -3.34 -9.22
CA LEU A 206 6.84 -4.67 -9.10
C LEU A 206 8.36 -4.65 -9.22
N GLN A 207 8.93 -3.79 -10.07
CA GLN A 207 10.38 -3.62 -10.16
C GLN A 207 10.96 -3.03 -8.87
N GLU A 208 10.29 -2.04 -8.28
CA GLU A 208 10.71 -1.38 -7.04
C GLU A 208 10.19 -2.06 -5.76
N ARG A 209 9.52 -3.22 -5.86
CA ARG A 209 8.82 -3.87 -4.73
C ARG A 209 9.72 -4.10 -3.51
N THR A 210 10.99 -4.43 -3.74
CA THR A 210 11.95 -4.69 -2.66
C THR A 210 12.28 -3.41 -1.91
N ARG A 211 12.46 -2.30 -2.63
CA ARG A 211 12.73 -0.97 -2.04
C ARG A 211 11.50 -0.43 -1.32
N LEU A 212 10.32 -0.57 -1.91
CA LEU A 212 9.05 -0.20 -1.29
C LEU A 212 8.76 -1.04 -0.03
N ALA A 213 8.95 -2.35 -0.08
CA ALA A 213 8.79 -3.23 1.07
C ALA A 213 9.80 -2.92 2.18
N ALA A 214 11.06 -2.63 1.83
CA ALA A 214 12.06 -2.21 2.79
C ALA A 214 11.72 -0.86 3.43
N ALA A 215 11.22 0.11 2.66
CA ALA A 215 10.75 1.40 3.18
C ALA A 215 9.58 1.22 4.15
N LEU A 216 8.58 0.41 3.77
CA LEU A 216 7.48 0.07 4.65
C LEU A 216 7.96 -0.60 5.95
N ALA A 217 8.90 -1.55 5.87
CA ALA A 217 9.45 -2.20 7.05
C ALA A 217 10.17 -1.21 7.98
N ARG A 218 10.95 -0.28 7.44
CA ARG A 218 11.58 0.80 8.24
C ARG A 218 10.54 1.68 8.91
N ASN A 219 9.49 2.08 8.20
CA ASN A 219 8.41 2.90 8.75
C ASN A 219 7.65 2.18 9.86
N ARG A 220 7.43 0.87 9.70
CA ARG A 220 6.86 0.02 10.76
C ARG A 220 7.75 -0.08 11.99
N ILE A 221 9.05 -0.29 11.82
CA ILE A 221 9.99 -0.33 12.95
C ILE A 221 10.06 1.02 13.65
N LYS A 222 10.11 2.12 12.90
CA LYS A 222 10.16 3.49 13.43
C LYS A 222 8.94 3.84 14.27
N SER A 223 7.75 3.38 13.87
CA SER A 223 6.48 3.60 14.56
C SER A 223 6.10 2.48 15.55
N GLN A 224 6.90 1.42 15.66
CA GLN A 224 6.58 0.21 16.44
C GLN A 224 5.25 -0.45 16.02
N ALA A 225 4.95 -0.46 14.72
CA ALA A 225 3.71 -0.97 14.14
C ALA A 225 3.80 -2.44 13.68
N LEU A 226 2.88 -3.30 14.17
CA LEU A 226 2.81 -4.72 13.83
C LEU A 226 2.05 -4.99 12.52
N SER A 227 1.18 -4.08 12.11
CA SER A 227 0.41 -4.17 10.87
C SER A 227 0.46 -2.85 10.09
N LEU A 228 -0.11 -2.84 8.87
CA LEU A 228 -0.32 -1.61 8.12
C LEU A 228 -1.32 -0.69 8.83
N GLU A 229 -2.32 -1.25 9.53
CA GLU A 229 -3.34 -0.48 10.26
C GLU A 229 -2.74 0.27 11.45
N ASP A 230 -1.71 -0.30 12.09
CA ASP A 230 -1.00 0.31 13.22
C ASP A 230 -0.14 1.52 12.83
N LEU A 231 0.09 1.74 11.53
CA LEU A 231 0.73 2.96 11.03
C LEU A 231 -0.22 4.16 11.00
N LEU A 232 -1.54 3.93 11.15
CA LEU A 232 -2.51 5.00 11.17
C LEU A 232 -2.50 5.76 12.51
N PRO A 233 -2.83 7.05 12.49
CA PRO A 233 -3.06 7.83 13.71
C PRO A 233 -4.09 7.17 14.64
N GLU A 234 -3.88 7.28 15.96
CA GLU A 234 -4.71 6.65 16.99
C GLU A 234 -6.21 6.94 16.83
N ASN A 235 -6.55 8.20 16.57
CA ASN A 235 -7.93 8.64 16.39
C ASN A 235 -8.62 7.96 15.20
N LEU A 236 -7.88 7.56 14.16
CA LEU A 236 -8.44 6.78 13.04
C LEU A 236 -8.55 5.30 13.35
N ARG A 237 -7.76 4.77 14.29
CA ARG A 237 -7.84 3.38 14.75
C ARG A 237 -9.04 3.20 15.68
N GLU A 238 -9.21 4.10 16.64
CA GLU A 238 -10.37 4.10 17.55
C GLU A 238 -11.69 4.16 16.77
N VAL A 239 -11.77 5.04 15.76
CA VAL A 239 -12.94 5.12 14.89
C VAL A 239 -13.17 3.84 14.10
N GLN A 240 -12.12 3.14 13.65
CA GLN A 240 -12.29 1.85 12.98
C GLN A 240 -12.85 0.81 13.95
N GLN A 241 -12.25 0.68 15.13
CA GLN A 241 -12.67 -0.27 16.15
C GLN A 241 -14.13 -0.03 16.53
N HIS A 242 -14.51 1.21 16.81
CA HIS A 242 -15.89 1.55 17.11
C HIS A 242 -16.81 1.35 15.91
N SER A 243 -16.39 1.71 14.69
CA SER A 243 -17.23 1.52 13.49
C SER A 243 -17.51 0.06 13.17
N ALA A 244 -16.59 -0.85 13.50
CA ALA A 244 -16.81 -2.29 13.36
C ALA A 244 -17.82 -2.83 14.37
N GLU A 245 -17.94 -2.19 15.53
CA GLU A 245 -18.87 -2.56 16.62
C GLU A 245 -20.24 -1.87 16.49
N LEU A 246 -20.32 -0.79 15.71
CA LEU A 246 -21.54 0.01 15.58
C LEU A 246 -22.61 -0.73 14.77
N PRO A 247 -23.84 -0.86 15.30
CA PRO A 247 -24.95 -1.41 14.54
C PRO A 247 -25.35 -0.47 13.39
N VAL A 248 -26.04 -1.01 12.39
CA VAL A 248 -26.49 -0.22 11.24
C VAL A 248 -27.71 0.60 11.66
N TYR A 249 -27.56 1.93 11.64
CA TYR A 249 -28.66 2.84 11.92
C TYR A 249 -29.35 3.28 10.61
N ALA A 250 -30.67 3.23 10.59
CA ALA A 250 -31.47 3.75 9.49
C ALA A 250 -32.57 4.69 9.99
N TRP A 251 -32.76 5.81 9.28
CA TRP A 251 -33.90 6.69 9.50
C TRP A 251 -35.07 6.22 8.67
N VAL A 252 -36.11 5.69 9.32
CA VAL A 252 -37.33 5.29 8.64
C VAL A 252 -38.18 6.53 8.32
N ASN A 253 -38.43 6.78 7.04
CA ASN A 253 -39.32 7.85 6.62
C ASN A 253 -40.79 7.45 6.82
N LEU A 254 -41.34 7.85 7.95
CA LEU A 254 -42.72 7.51 8.35
C LEU A 254 -43.78 8.05 7.40
N ILE A 255 -43.59 9.20 6.74
CA ILE A 255 -44.59 9.75 5.80
C ILE A 255 -44.81 8.77 4.63
N LYS A 256 -43.73 8.13 4.15
CA LYS A 256 -43.82 7.11 3.10
C LYS A 256 -44.34 5.77 3.63
N THR A 257 -44.03 5.42 4.89
CA THR A 257 -44.51 4.17 5.49
C THR A 257 -45.98 4.26 5.89
N GLU A 258 -46.49 5.42 6.31
CA GLU A 258 -47.90 5.66 6.63
C GLU A 258 -48.83 5.45 5.43
N TYR A 259 -48.38 5.67 4.18
CA TYR A 259 -49.20 5.35 3.01
C TYR A 259 -49.39 3.83 2.83
N VAL A 260 -48.40 3.03 3.23
CA VAL A 260 -48.46 1.56 3.24
C VAL A 260 -49.17 1.04 4.51
N MET A 261 -49.03 1.76 5.63
CA MET A 261 -49.51 1.37 6.96
C MET A 261 -50.85 2.02 7.37
N LYS A 262 -51.47 2.87 6.54
CA LYS A 262 -52.83 3.40 6.80
C LYS A 262 -53.93 2.33 6.86
N THR A 263 -53.58 1.05 6.71
CA THR A 263 -54.42 -0.08 7.12
C THR A 263 -54.35 -0.41 8.62
N LYS A 264 -53.33 0.01 9.41
CA LYS A 264 -53.27 -0.20 10.87
C LYS A 264 -52.45 0.87 11.62
N LEU A 265 -53.19 1.80 12.23
CA LEU A 265 -52.99 2.48 13.54
C LEU A 265 -51.65 3.14 13.93
N ASN A 266 -51.77 4.46 14.12
CA ASN A 266 -51.24 5.33 15.20
C ASN A 266 -49.72 5.48 15.40
N SER A 267 -49.22 6.50 14.69
CA SER A 267 -48.13 7.44 14.96
C SER A 267 -47.35 7.31 16.28
N THR A 268 -46.10 6.84 16.20
CA THR A 268 -44.96 7.22 17.07
C THR A 268 -43.66 6.89 16.32
N PHE A 269 -42.66 7.78 16.36
CA PHE A 269 -41.35 7.59 15.72
C PHE A 269 -40.42 6.71 16.58
N TYR A 270 -39.75 5.73 15.96
CA TYR A 270 -38.75 4.88 16.63
C TYR A 270 -37.45 4.84 15.83
N LEU A 271 -36.32 4.93 16.54
CA LEU A 271 -35.01 4.55 16.02
C LEU A 271 -34.96 3.01 16.03
N ILE A 272 -34.69 2.40 14.89
CA ILE A 272 -34.46 0.96 14.80
C ILE A 272 -32.96 0.73 14.79
N VAL A 273 -32.49 -0.03 15.77
CA VAL A 273 -31.14 -0.57 15.84
C VAL A 273 -31.25 -2.03 15.41
N THR A 274 -30.63 -2.40 14.30
CA THR A 274 -30.58 -3.78 13.78
C THR A 274 -29.23 -4.41 14.05
#